data_AF-A0A6L4B103-F1
#
_entry.id   AF-A0A6L4B103-F1
#
_cell.length_a   1.000
_cell.length_b   1.000
_cell.length_c   1.000
_cell.angle_alpha   90.00
_cell.angle_beta   90.00
_cell.angle_gamma   90.00
#
_symmetry.space_group_name_H-M   'P 1'
#
loop_
_entity.id
_entity.type
_entity.pdbx_description
1 polymer ?
#
loop_
_entity_poly.entity_id
_entity_poly.type
_entity_poly.pdbx_seq_one_letter_code
_entity_poly.pdbx_strand_id
1 'polypeptide(L)'
;MAADGADRDRRGGWCSPRATAPTKADARRAVARKGANMRILVVSWQLLAVTLALTGTSAARAGADAGGEAAAFVARYVALHAAGDFHSLLALHTEDSELLLPGQPPIRGRQALADLFAFDAALDSRLEIAAAAFDGDDLVLGAIVERNALFAALGLESIRYLPGTRMTLREGRIVRTRAADLEPASRSELEAALGAALAWLRRYRPAELAEHLPDGRFRYDARAAHWWRTALADRNAAPARLAPEAETAERLGRELMAIWQSGETAALAGIVAPEAVYEENVRGQRFVGVDGFAGYVGHVHRWASEVEMEIDRVTVGSGHAHFEWRFRAVQSGPLGDLVPDPTRRRVEVRGATLVEARDGRIVRAADHLDGLGFVLSLGGRVALPGGRVLERP
;
A
#
# COMPACT_ATOMS: atom_id res chain seq x y z
N MET A 1 -71.64 -29.09 -16.37
CA MET A 1 -71.83 -27.89 -15.53
C MET A 1 -70.69 -27.90 -14.52
N ALA A 2 -69.57 -27.20 -14.78
CA ALA A 2 -69.29 -25.81 -14.37
C ALA A 2 -69.43 -25.63 -12.84
N ALA A 3 -68.50 -25.05 -12.08
CA ALA A 3 -67.23 -24.37 -12.33
C ALA A 3 -66.42 -24.35 -11.01
N ASP A 4 -65.10 -24.30 -11.06
CA ASP A 4 -64.24 -23.17 -10.63
C ASP A 4 -63.71 -23.24 -9.19
N GLY A 5 -62.40 -23.01 -9.05
CA GLY A 5 -61.69 -22.97 -7.78
C GLY A 5 -60.19 -23.13 -7.95
N ALA A 6 -59.59 -22.21 -8.70
CA ALA A 6 -58.15 -22.14 -8.98
C ALA A 6 -57.32 -21.81 -7.73
N ASP A 7 -56.29 -22.59 -7.45
CA ASP A 7 -55.17 -22.20 -6.59
C ASP A 7 -53.82 -22.54 -7.23
N ARG A 8 -52.85 -21.72 -6.88
CA ARG A 8 -51.65 -21.31 -7.60
C ARG A 8 -50.58 -22.40 -7.65
N ASP A 9 -49.99 -22.60 -8.83
CA ASP A 9 -48.62 -23.13 -8.93
C ASP A 9 -47.87 -22.49 -10.12
N ARG A 10 -47.29 -21.31 -9.89
CA ARG A 10 -46.37 -20.65 -10.84
C ARG A 10 -44.95 -21.15 -10.58
N ARG A 11 -44.52 -22.19 -11.31
CA ARG A 11 -43.11 -22.55 -11.45
C ARG A 11 -42.46 -21.67 -12.52
N GLY A 12 -41.94 -20.52 -12.11
CA GLY A 12 -41.06 -19.70 -12.93
C GLY A 12 -39.66 -20.31 -12.99
N GLY A 13 -39.33 -20.97 -14.10
CA GLY A 13 -37.99 -21.44 -14.39
C GLY A 13 -37.00 -20.27 -14.55
N TRP A 14 -36.11 -20.11 -13.59
CA TRP A 14 -34.94 -19.24 -13.71
C TRP A 14 -33.86 -19.94 -14.53
N CYS A 15 -33.88 -19.75 -15.86
CA CYS A 15 -32.71 -19.98 -16.69
C CYS A 15 -31.71 -18.84 -16.46
N SER A 16 -30.76 -19.06 -15.57
CA SER A 16 -29.56 -18.20 -15.49
C SER A 16 -28.72 -18.44 -16.76
N PRO A 17 -28.38 -17.39 -17.54
CA PRO A 17 -27.46 -17.56 -18.65
C PRO A 17 -26.10 -17.99 -18.10
N ARG A 18 -25.60 -19.15 -18.54
CA ARG A 18 -24.22 -19.56 -18.27
C ARG A 18 -23.29 -18.50 -18.85
N ALA A 19 -22.69 -17.69 -17.99
CA ALA A 19 -21.57 -16.86 -18.37
C ALA A 19 -20.45 -17.78 -18.86
N THR A 20 -20.12 -17.67 -20.15
CA THR A 20 -19.00 -18.38 -20.73
C THR A 20 -17.72 -17.86 -20.08
N ALA A 21 -16.90 -18.78 -19.57
CA ALA A 21 -15.60 -18.43 -19.01
C ALA A 21 -14.78 -17.67 -20.07
N PRO A 22 -14.12 -16.56 -19.70
CA PRO A 22 -13.33 -15.78 -20.65
C PRO A 22 -12.27 -16.67 -21.31
N THR A 23 -12.18 -16.59 -22.62
CA THR A 23 -11.23 -17.43 -23.36
C THR A 23 -9.81 -16.97 -23.08
N LYS A 24 -8.83 -17.86 -23.31
CA LYS A 24 -7.40 -17.52 -23.22
C LYS A 24 -7.03 -16.33 -24.13
N ALA A 25 -7.82 -16.06 -25.18
CA ALA A 25 -7.66 -14.91 -26.06
C ALA A 25 -8.17 -13.60 -25.42
N ASP A 26 -9.26 -13.64 -24.64
CA ASP A 26 -9.81 -12.49 -23.92
C ASP A 26 -8.87 -12.05 -22.79
N ALA A 27 -8.30 -13.01 -22.06
CA ALA A 27 -7.28 -12.74 -21.06
C ALA A 27 -6.02 -12.10 -21.67
N ARG A 28 -5.59 -12.56 -22.85
CA ARG A 28 -4.45 -11.97 -23.58
C ARG A 28 -4.73 -10.55 -24.08
N ARG A 29 -5.94 -10.25 -24.55
CA ARG A 29 -6.33 -8.87 -24.94
C ARG A 29 -6.43 -7.93 -23.74
N ALA A 30 -6.90 -8.41 -22.58
CA ALA A 30 -6.94 -7.63 -21.34
C ALA A 30 -5.53 -7.32 -20.80
N VAL A 31 -4.60 -8.27 -20.87
CA VAL A 31 -3.19 -8.06 -20.51
C VAL A 31 -2.49 -7.14 -21.51
N ALA A 32 -2.78 -7.25 -22.81
CA ALA A 32 -2.25 -6.34 -23.83
C ALA A 32 -2.76 -4.89 -23.68
N ARG A 33 -4.04 -4.69 -23.30
CA ARG A 33 -4.59 -3.36 -22.99
C ARG A 33 -3.99 -2.76 -21.70
N LYS A 34 -3.74 -3.58 -20.67
CA LYS A 34 -3.03 -3.13 -19.46
C LYS A 34 -1.54 -2.82 -19.73
N GLY A 35 -0.90 -3.54 -20.63
CA GLY A 35 0.49 -3.28 -21.04
C GLY A 35 0.66 -2.06 -21.96
N ALA A 36 -0.37 -1.69 -22.73
CA ALA A 36 -0.34 -0.52 -23.61
C ALA A 36 -0.48 0.80 -22.84
N ASN A 37 -1.28 0.84 -21.76
CA ASN A 37 -1.45 2.06 -20.95
C ASN A 37 -0.24 2.35 -20.05
N MET A 38 0.65 1.39 -19.82
CA MET A 38 1.86 1.57 -19.00
C MET A 38 3.12 1.84 -19.83
N ARG A 39 3.03 1.77 -21.16
CA ARG A 39 4.13 2.05 -22.11
C ARG A 39 4.06 3.44 -22.78
N ILE A 40 3.10 4.28 -22.35
CA ILE A 40 3.00 5.69 -22.79
C ILE A 40 3.83 6.64 -21.90
N LEU A 41 4.39 6.16 -20.79
CA LEU A 41 5.52 6.82 -20.14
C LEU A 41 6.81 6.11 -20.56
N VAL A 42 7.81 6.90 -20.98
CA VAL A 42 9.16 6.47 -21.41
C VAL A 42 9.28 6.06 -22.89
N VAL A 43 9.23 7.03 -23.81
CA VAL A 43 10.19 7.18 -24.94
C VAL A 43 10.08 8.62 -25.48
N SER A 44 11.17 9.40 -25.39
CA SER A 44 11.71 10.27 -26.47
C SER A 44 12.54 11.44 -25.88
N TRP A 45 13.85 11.27 -25.78
CA TRP A 45 14.81 12.36 -25.58
C TRP A 45 16.09 12.03 -26.35
N GLN A 46 16.31 12.66 -27.51
CA GLN A 46 17.63 12.86 -28.12
C GLN A 46 17.66 14.09 -29.05
N LEU A 47 18.63 14.99 -28.78
CA LEU A 47 19.28 16.02 -29.63
C LEU A 47 18.43 17.26 -30.02
N LEU A 48 18.89 18.52 -29.92
CA LEU A 48 20.19 19.10 -30.31
C LEU A 48 20.46 20.44 -29.59
N ALA A 49 21.73 20.85 -29.55
CA ALA A 49 22.28 22.02 -28.87
C ALA A 49 22.67 23.20 -29.81
N VAL A 50 22.65 24.42 -29.22
CA VAL A 50 23.48 25.63 -29.45
C VAL A 50 23.42 26.35 -30.81
N THR A 51 23.09 27.66 -30.79
CA THR A 51 23.98 28.77 -31.25
C THR A 51 23.57 30.08 -30.57
N LEU A 52 24.56 30.84 -30.10
CA LEU A 52 24.45 32.13 -29.42
C LEU A 52 25.15 33.21 -30.27
N ALA A 53 24.68 34.46 -30.13
CA ALA A 53 25.34 35.74 -30.40
C ALA A 53 25.18 36.38 -31.80
N LEU A 54 24.42 37.48 -31.87
CA LEU A 54 24.94 38.87 -32.01
C LEU A 54 23.79 39.84 -32.35
N THR A 55 23.48 40.77 -31.45
CA THR A 55 23.10 42.20 -31.72
C THR A 55 22.82 42.92 -30.40
N GLY A 56 23.83 43.62 -29.87
CA GLY A 56 23.65 44.83 -29.07
C GLY A 56 23.29 45.99 -30.02
N THR A 57 22.77 47.14 -29.61
CA THR A 57 23.01 47.83 -28.33
C THR A 57 21.90 48.86 -28.03
N SER A 58 20.65 48.57 -28.42
CA SER A 58 19.46 49.38 -28.07
C SER A 58 18.47 48.67 -27.13
N ALA A 59 18.67 47.38 -26.86
CA ALA A 59 17.79 46.55 -26.03
C ALA A 59 18.03 46.65 -24.51
N ALA A 60 19.11 47.31 -24.07
CA ALA A 60 19.49 47.30 -22.65
C ALA A 60 18.57 48.17 -21.75
N ARG A 61 17.89 49.18 -22.30
CA ARG A 61 16.91 50.00 -21.55
C ARG A 61 15.51 49.38 -21.54
N ALA A 62 15.05 48.85 -22.69
CA ALA A 62 13.80 48.11 -22.76
C ALA A 62 13.85 46.80 -21.93
N GLY A 63 15.02 46.15 -21.86
CA GLY A 63 15.21 44.93 -21.07
C GLY A 63 15.17 45.14 -19.55
N ALA A 64 15.54 46.33 -19.05
CA ALA A 64 15.45 46.64 -17.63
C ALA A 64 13.99 46.87 -17.19
N ASP A 65 13.22 47.60 -18.01
CA ASP A 65 11.80 47.88 -17.73
C ASP A 65 10.93 46.63 -17.92
N ALA A 66 11.18 45.84 -18.97
CA ALA A 66 10.47 44.57 -19.19
C ALA A 66 10.75 43.53 -18.09
N GLY A 67 11.97 43.54 -17.52
CA GLY A 67 12.29 42.72 -16.35
C GLY A 67 11.46 43.13 -15.12
N GLY A 68 11.21 44.43 -14.94
CA GLY A 68 10.36 44.95 -13.87
C GLY A 68 8.90 44.54 -14.00
N GLU A 69 8.32 44.63 -15.21
CA GLU A 69 6.93 44.25 -15.46
C GLU A 69 6.70 42.73 -15.27
N ALA A 70 7.60 41.90 -15.82
CA ALA A 70 7.55 40.45 -15.64
C ALA A 70 7.63 40.06 -14.15
N ALA A 71 8.57 40.65 -13.42
CA ALA A 71 8.72 40.43 -11.98
C ALA A 71 7.46 40.87 -11.20
N ALA A 72 6.89 42.03 -11.53
CA ALA A 72 5.67 42.53 -10.89
C ALA A 72 4.46 41.61 -11.15
N PHE A 73 4.29 41.11 -12.39
CA PHE A 73 3.24 40.16 -12.73
C PHE A 73 3.37 38.86 -11.91
N VAL A 74 4.57 38.28 -11.86
CA VAL A 74 4.84 37.04 -11.11
C VAL A 74 4.66 37.24 -9.62
N ALA A 75 5.16 38.34 -9.06
CA ALA A 75 4.98 38.66 -7.64
C ALA A 75 3.49 38.73 -7.27
N ARG A 76 2.67 39.38 -8.12
CA ARG A 76 1.22 39.41 -7.96
C ARG A 76 0.61 38.01 -8.06
N TYR A 77 0.99 37.21 -9.05
CA TYR A 77 0.47 35.83 -9.21
C TYR A 77 0.76 34.98 -7.96
N VAL A 78 2.01 34.97 -7.50
CA VAL A 78 2.45 34.21 -6.31
C VAL A 78 1.73 34.70 -5.05
N ALA A 79 1.57 36.02 -4.88
CA ALA A 79 0.87 36.57 -3.72
C ALA A 79 -0.60 36.15 -3.68
N LEU A 80 -1.31 36.18 -4.81
CA LEU A 80 -2.70 35.74 -4.90
C LEU A 80 -2.83 34.23 -4.64
N HIS A 81 -1.89 33.43 -5.15
CA HIS A 81 -1.82 31.99 -4.89
C HIS A 81 -1.60 31.69 -3.41
N ALA A 82 -0.60 32.33 -2.79
CA ALA A 82 -0.31 32.15 -1.37
C ALA A 82 -1.47 32.61 -0.47
N ALA A 83 -2.25 33.61 -0.89
CA ALA A 83 -3.43 34.08 -0.18
C ALA A 83 -4.67 33.19 -0.38
N GLY A 84 -4.64 32.23 -1.32
CA GLY A 84 -5.82 31.46 -1.73
C GLY A 84 -6.91 32.32 -2.38
N ASP A 85 -6.57 33.49 -2.94
CA ASP A 85 -7.54 34.37 -3.62
C ASP A 85 -7.78 33.91 -5.06
N PHE A 86 -8.57 32.85 -5.19
CA PHE A 86 -8.85 32.22 -6.47
C PHE A 86 -9.63 33.09 -7.42
N HIS A 87 -10.49 33.97 -6.91
CA HIS A 87 -11.25 34.87 -7.76
C HIS A 87 -10.32 35.84 -8.48
N SER A 88 -9.37 36.44 -7.74
CA SER A 88 -8.37 37.33 -8.32
C SER A 88 -7.35 36.58 -9.18
N LEU A 89 -6.96 35.35 -8.83
CA LEU A 89 -6.14 34.49 -9.70
C LEU A 89 -6.85 34.21 -11.02
N LEU A 90 -8.11 33.77 -10.99
CA LEU A 90 -8.88 33.50 -12.21
C LEU A 90 -9.08 34.75 -13.08
N ALA A 91 -9.09 35.94 -12.49
CA ALA A 91 -9.13 37.20 -13.24
C ALA A 91 -7.85 37.48 -14.05
N LEU A 92 -6.73 36.80 -13.73
CA LEU A 92 -5.52 36.80 -14.55
C LEU A 92 -5.63 35.90 -15.78
N HIS A 93 -6.63 35.03 -15.85
CA HIS A 93 -6.79 34.04 -16.91
C HIS A 93 -7.91 34.45 -17.89
N THR A 94 -7.80 34.02 -19.14
CA THR A 94 -8.94 34.06 -20.06
C THR A 94 -9.93 32.94 -19.76
N GLU A 95 -11.16 33.09 -20.25
CA GLU A 95 -12.26 32.14 -20.01
C GLU A 95 -11.94 30.72 -20.53
N ASP A 96 -11.21 30.67 -21.65
CA ASP A 96 -10.80 29.46 -22.38
C ASP A 96 -9.37 29.01 -22.05
N SER A 97 -8.77 29.56 -20.99
CA SER A 97 -7.37 29.30 -20.68
C SER A 97 -7.06 27.83 -20.43
N GLU A 98 -5.83 27.43 -20.80
CA GLU A 98 -5.37 26.05 -20.72
C GLU A 98 -4.13 25.93 -19.82
N LEU A 99 -4.09 24.92 -18.95
CA LEU A 99 -2.88 24.52 -18.23
C LEU A 99 -2.42 23.12 -18.71
N LEU A 100 -1.15 23.05 -19.12
CA LEU A 100 -0.48 21.84 -19.57
C LEU A 100 0.53 21.41 -18.52
N LEU A 101 0.20 20.34 -17.79
CA LEU A 101 1.11 19.68 -16.86
C LEU A 101 1.83 18.52 -17.57
N PRO A 102 3.13 18.27 -17.32
CA PRO A 102 3.85 17.16 -17.91
C PRO A 102 3.13 15.81 -17.71
N GLY A 103 2.90 15.08 -18.81
CA GLY A 103 2.27 13.75 -18.77
C GLY A 103 0.76 13.72 -18.48
N GLN A 104 0.10 14.88 -18.38
CA GLN A 104 -1.34 14.96 -18.09
C GLN A 104 -2.14 15.55 -19.25
N PRO A 105 -3.45 15.22 -19.35
CA PRO A 105 -4.35 15.95 -20.24
C PRO A 105 -4.39 17.43 -19.86
N PRO A 106 -4.63 18.33 -20.84
CA PRO A 106 -4.81 19.75 -20.56
C PRO A 106 -6.00 20.00 -19.63
N ILE A 107 -5.79 20.83 -18.61
CA ILE A 107 -6.85 21.40 -17.77
C ILE A 107 -7.35 22.63 -18.51
N ARG A 108 -8.64 22.67 -18.87
CA ARG A 108 -9.20 23.69 -19.77
C ARG A 108 -10.39 24.41 -19.17
N GLY A 109 -10.39 25.71 -19.37
CA GLY A 109 -11.49 26.58 -19.01
C GLY A 109 -11.48 26.97 -17.54
N ARG A 110 -12.17 28.07 -17.28
CA ARG A 110 -12.15 28.75 -15.98
C ARG A 110 -12.59 27.88 -14.81
N GLN A 111 -13.61 27.04 -14.98
CA GLN A 111 -14.09 26.18 -13.89
C GLN A 111 -13.05 25.12 -13.49
N ALA A 112 -12.40 24.47 -14.47
CA ALA A 112 -11.40 23.45 -14.18
C ALA A 112 -10.15 24.04 -13.50
N LEU A 113 -9.78 25.27 -13.85
CA LEU A 113 -8.73 26.02 -13.15
C LEU A 113 -9.16 26.45 -11.75
N ALA A 114 -10.42 26.84 -11.55
CA ALA A 114 -10.95 27.15 -10.24
C ALA A 114 -10.86 25.93 -9.30
N ASP A 115 -11.22 24.74 -9.80
CA ASP A 115 -11.14 23.50 -9.04
C ASP A 115 -9.68 23.12 -8.71
N LEU A 116 -8.75 23.33 -9.65
CA LEU A 116 -7.31 23.19 -9.41
C LEU A 116 -6.80 24.13 -8.32
N PHE A 117 -7.11 25.43 -8.40
CA PHE A 117 -6.66 26.36 -7.37
C PHE A 117 -7.26 26.01 -6.00
N ALA A 118 -8.52 25.56 -5.96
CA ALA A 118 -9.15 25.06 -4.75
C ALA A 118 -8.46 23.81 -4.19
N PHE A 119 -7.98 22.90 -5.05
CA PHE A 119 -7.13 21.78 -4.67
C PHE A 119 -5.81 22.28 -4.06
N ASP A 120 -5.14 23.23 -4.71
CA ASP A 120 -3.84 23.76 -4.29
C ASP A 120 -3.89 24.46 -2.92
N ALA A 121 -4.87 25.34 -2.66
CA ALA A 121 -4.95 25.96 -1.33
C ALA A 121 -5.44 25.00 -0.24
N ALA A 122 -6.26 23.99 -0.57
CA ALA A 122 -6.60 22.93 0.38
C ALA A 122 -5.35 22.12 0.81
N LEU A 123 -4.31 22.11 -0.03
CA LEU A 123 -2.99 21.58 0.28
C LEU A 123 -2.01 22.62 0.85
N ASP A 124 -2.41 23.87 1.10
CA ASP A 124 -1.49 24.97 1.47
C ASP A 124 -0.29 25.06 0.51
N SER A 125 -0.56 25.00 -0.80
CA SER A 125 0.49 25.06 -1.81
C SER A 125 1.12 26.45 -1.91
N ARG A 126 2.46 26.48 -1.98
CA ARG A 126 3.28 27.67 -2.06
C ARG A 126 4.30 27.53 -3.17
N LEU A 127 4.43 28.59 -3.96
CA LEU A 127 5.32 28.67 -5.11
C LEU A 127 6.41 29.71 -4.85
N GLU A 128 7.65 29.33 -5.15
CA GLU A 128 8.78 30.24 -5.25
C GLU A 128 9.29 30.21 -6.68
N ILE A 129 9.34 31.38 -7.34
CA ILE A 129 9.76 31.50 -8.74
C ILE A 129 11.05 32.32 -8.77
N ALA A 130 12.13 31.72 -9.27
CA ALA A 130 13.47 32.30 -9.16
C ALA A 130 13.66 33.58 -10.01
N ALA A 131 13.06 33.63 -11.19
CA ALA A 131 13.15 34.75 -12.13
C ALA A 131 11.99 34.69 -13.12
N ALA A 132 11.74 35.79 -13.84
CA ALA A 132 10.81 35.82 -14.95
C ALA A 132 11.22 36.87 -15.97
N ALA A 133 10.93 36.61 -17.24
CA ALA A 133 11.16 37.55 -18.34
C ALA A 133 10.13 37.34 -19.44
N PHE A 134 9.79 38.40 -20.17
CA PHE A 134 8.98 38.29 -21.37
C PHE A 134 9.82 37.89 -22.59
N ASP A 135 9.28 36.99 -23.41
CA ASP A 135 9.76 36.52 -24.71
C ASP A 135 8.60 36.63 -25.70
N GLY A 136 8.40 37.83 -26.25
CA GLY A 136 7.18 38.18 -27.00
C GLY A 136 5.96 38.16 -26.08
N ASP A 137 4.94 37.37 -26.45
CA ASP A 137 3.71 37.19 -25.66
C ASP A 137 3.88 36.18 -24.51
N ASP A 138 5.01 35.47 -24.45
CA ASP A 138 5.28 34.49 -23.40
C ASP A 138 6.00 35.14 -22.21
N LEU A 139 5.44 34.98 -21.02
CA LEU A 139 6.16 35.14 -19.77
C LEU A 139 6.87 33.81 -19.45
N VAL A 140 8.20 33.81 -19.58
CA VAL A 140 9.06 32.66 -19.31
C VAL A 140 9.57 32.73 -17.89
N LEU A 141 9.27 31.69 -17.10
CA LEU A 141 9.66 31.58 -15.70
C LEU A 141 10.98 30.82 -15.56
N GLY A 142 11.79 31.24 -14.59
CA GLY A 142 12.93 30.48 -14.09
C GLY A 142 12.49 29.20 -13.38
N ALA A 143 13.40 28.60 -12.62
CA ALA A 143 13.06 27.45 -11.80
C ALA A 143 11.92 27.79 -10.82
N ILE A 144 11.01 26.84 -10.63
CA ILE A 144 9.89 26.95 -9.68
C ILE A 144 10.11 25.91 -8.58
N VAL A 145 10.01 26.32 -7.32
CA VAL A 145 9.98 25.41 -6.18
C VAL A 145 8.57 25.42 -5.61
N GLU A 146 7.95 24.26 -5.50
CA GLU A 146 6.62 24.09 -4.91
C GLU A 146 6.72 23.34 -3.58
N ARG A 147 6.02 23.85 -2.57
CA ARG A 147 5.83 23.20 -1.27
C ARG A 147 4.33 23.09 -0.99
N ASN A 148 3.87 21.92 -0.56
CA ASN A 148 2.48 21.74 -0.16
C ASN A 148 2.35 20.57 0.84
N ALA A 149 1.17 20.45 1.46
CA ALA A 149 0.86 19.44 2.45
C ALA A 149 0.83 18.00 1.89
N LEU A 150 0.57 17.82 0.60
CA LEU A 150 0.65 16.51 -0.05
C LEU A 150 2.10 16.02 -0.09
N PHE A 151 3.04 16.86 -0.53
CA PHE A 151 4.46 16.55 -0.57
C PHE A 151 5.01 16.29 0.83
N ALA A 152 4.68 17.15 1.80
CA ALA A 152 5.07 16.94 3.19
C ALA A 152 4.56 15.59 3.74
N ALA A 153 3.31 15.23 3.45
CA ALA A 153 2.73 13.94 3.86
C ALA A 153 3.36 12.74 3.12
N LEU A 154 3.98 12.95 1.96
CA LEU A 154 4.78 11.95 1.25
C LEU A 154 6.24 11.87 1.76
N GLY A 155 6.64 12.77 2.66
CA GLY A 155 8.02 12.86 3.17
C GLY A 155 8.94 13.71 2.30
N LEU A 156 8.38 14.58 1.46
CA LEU A 156 9.11 15.49 0.58
C LEU A 156 8.99 16.92 1.11
N GLU A 157 10.11 17.63 1.19
CA GLU A 157 10.10 19.04 1.60
C GLU A 157 9.53 19.95 0.51
N SER A 158 9.90 19.68 -0.74
CA SER A 158 9.49 20.45 -1.92
C SER A 158 9.68 19.63 -3.19
N ILE A 159 9.11 20.10 -4.30
CA ILE A 159 9.48 19.66 -5.66
C ILE A 159 9.99 20.85 -6.46
N ARG A 160 10.88 20.58 -7.42
CA ARG A 160 11.48 21.61 -8.26
C ARG A 160 11.20 21.36 -9.74
N TYR A 161 10.74 22.39 -10.41
CA TYR A 161 10.59 22.45 -11.86
C TYR A 161 11.82 23.07 -12.50
N LEU A 162 12.21 22.54 -13.65
CA LEU A 162 13.25 23.13 -14.49
C LEU A 162 12.83 24.55 -14.93
N PRO A 163 13.80 25.43 -15.24
CA PRO A 163 13.48 26.69 -15.92
C PRO A 163 12.75 26.46 -17.25
N GLY A 164 11.86 27.39 -17.60
CA GLY A 164 11.17 27.37 -18.89
C GLY A 164 9.66 27.11 -18.83
N THR A 165 9.02 27.19 -17.66
CA THR A 165 7.55 27.28 -17.60
C THR A 165 7.13 28.53 -18.37
N ARG A 166 6.18 28.39 -19.29
CA ARG A 166 5.71 29.50 -20.13
C ARG A 166 4.25 29.82 -19.83
N MET A 167 3.97 31.07 -19.52
CA MET A 167 2.61 31.62 -19.51
C MET A 167 2.45 32.50 -20.74
N THR A 168 1.61 32.12 -21.70
CA THR A 168 1.30 32.94 -22.87
C THR A 168 0.20 33.92 -22.51
N LEU A 169 0.47 35.21 -22.66
CA LEU A 169 -0.46 36.29 -22.36
C LEU A 169 -1.11 36.85 -23.64
N ARG A 170 -2.36 37.27 -23.52
CA ARG A 170 -3.05 38.10 -24.52
C ARG A 170 -3.82 39.18 -23.77
N GLU A 171 -3.58 40.43 -24.13
CA GLU A 171 -4.20 41.59 -23.47
C GLU A 171 -4.00 41.57 -21.94
N GLY A 172 -2.81 41.14 -21.50
CA GLY A 172 -2.45 41.06 -20.08
C GLY A 172 -3.07 39.89 -19.31
N ARG A 173 -3.74 38.94 -19.98
CA ARG A 173 -4.33 37.74 -19.37
C ARG A 173 -3.71 36.46 -19.90
N ILE A 174 -3.56 35.46 -19.03
CA ILE A 174 -3.02 34.14 -19.33
C ILE A 174 -4.02 33.35 -20.17
N VAL A 175 -3.64 33.03 -21.41
CA VAL A 175 -4.41 32.14 -22.30
C VAL A 175 -3.91 30.70 -22.15
N ARG A 176 -2.61 30.52 -21.89
CA ARG A 176 -2.03 29.18 -21.74
C ARG A 176 -0.90 29.20 -20.73
N THR A 177 -0.82 28.17 -19.90
CA THR A 177 0.36 27.86 -19.10
C THR A 177 0.89 26.49 -19.50
N ARG A 178 2.17 26.39 -19.82
CA ARG A 178 2.89 25.13 -20.01
C ARG A 178 3.94 25.03 -18.91
N ALA A 179 3.69 24.17 -17.94
CA ALA A 179 4.68 23.88 -16.90
C ALA A 179 5.89 23.19 -17.53
N ALA A 180 7.08 23.61 -17.11
CA ALA A 180 8.30 22.89 -17.42
C ALA A 180 8.28 21.49 -16.77
N ASP A 181 9.19 20.64 -17.23
CA ASP A 181 9.43 19.35 -16.60
C ASP A 181 9.98 19.52 -15.17
N LEU A 182 9.71 18.55 -14.31
CA LEU A 182 10.39 18.43 -13.01
C LEU A 182 11.88 18.17 -13.21
N GLU A 183 12.71 18.72 -12.31
CA GLU A 183 14.10 18.30 -12.17
C GLU A 183 14.17 16.78 -11.96
N PRO A 184 15.17 16.09 -12.54
CA PRO A 184 15.26 14.62 -12.45
C PRO A 184 15.23 14.08 -11.02
N ALA A 185 15.87 14.78 -10.07
CA ALA A 185 15.86 14.40 -8.66
C ALA A 185 14.45 14.49 -8.06
N SER A 186 13.77 15.65 -8.17
CA SER A 186 12.40 15.82 -7.68
C SER A 186 11.42 14.85 -8.35
N ARG A 187 11.59 14.55 -9.64
CA ARG A 187 10.78 13.54 -10.35
C ARG A 187 10.96 12.16 -9.73
N SER A 188 12.20 11.71 -9.56
CA SER A 188 12.50 10.38 -9.00
C SER A 188 11.99 10.24 -7.57
N GLU A 189 12.16 11.26 -6.74
CA GLU A 189 11.69 11.26 -5.35
C GLU A 189 10.16 11.25 -5.28
N LEU A 190 9.49 12.07 -6.08
CA LEU A 190 8.03 12.11 -6.17
C LEU A 190 7.46 10.77 -6.66
N GLU A 191 8.02 10.20 -7.73
CA GLU A 191 7.58 8.90 -8.27
C GLU A 191 7.73 7.78 -7.24
N ALA A 192 8.86 7.72 -6.53
CA ALA A 192 9.09 6.73 -5.49
C ALA A 192 8.12 6.89 -4.31
N ALA A 193 7.99 8.11 -3.78
CA ALA A 193 7.14 8.39 -2.62
C ALA A 193 5.66 8.17 -2.93
N LEU A 194 5.18 8.69 -4.08
CA LEU A 194 3.81 8.51 -4.54
C LEU A 194 3.54 7.04 -4.88
N GLY A 195 4.49 6.33 -5.50
CA GLY A 195 4.38 4.90 -5.79
C GLY A 195 4.15 4.06 -4.53
N ALA A 196 4.93 4.32 -3.47
CA ALA A 196 4.76 3.67 -2.18
C ALA A 196 3.42 4.01 -1.52
N ALA A 197 2.99 5.26 -1.58
CA ALA A 197 1.68 5.69 -1.07
C ALA A 197 0.52 5.01 -1.83
N LEU A 198 0.58 4.96 -3.15
CA LEU A 198 -0.42 4.32 -3.99
C LEU A 198 -0.48 2.80 -3.75
N ALA A 199 0.65 2.14 -3.53
CA ALA A 199 0.67 0.72 -3.17
C ALA A 199 -0.07 0.47 -1.85
N TRP A 200 0.16 1.31 -0.84
CA TRP A 200 -0.57 1.26 0.44
C TRP A 200 -2.07 1.53 0.25
N LEU A 201 -2.44 2.60 -0.45
CA LEU A 201 -3.84 2.97 -0.68
C LEU A 201 -4.60 1.90 -1.48
N ARG A 202 -3.98 1.26 -2.47
CA ARG A 202 -4.59 0.14 -3.19
C ARG A 202 -4.87 -1.06 -2.29
N ARG A 203 -4.02 -1.30 -1.29
CA ARG A 203 -4.18 -2.41 -0.35
C ARG A 203 -5.27 -2.13 0.69
N TYR A 204 -5.31 -0.91 1.23
CA TYR A 204 -6.12 -0.60 2.41
C TYR A 204 -7.36 0.26 2.13
N ARG A 205 -7.38 1.03 1.02
CA ARG A 205 -8.47 1.95 0.64
C ARG A 205 -8.77 1.96 -0.87
N PRO A 206 -8.97 0.80 -1.52
CA PRO A 206 -9.09 0.73 -2.98
C PRO A 206 -10.31 1.47 -3.55
N ALA A 207 -11.45 1.45 -2.86
CA ALA A 207 -12.67 2.11 -3.33
C ALA A 207 -12.54 3.65 -3.29
N GLU A 208 -12.05 4.19 -2.17
CA GLU A 208 -11.79 5.63 -2.02
C GLU A 208 -10.72 6.10 -3.02
N LEU A 209 -9.65 5.32 -3.21
CA LEU A 209 -8.61 5.65 -4.19
C LEU A 209 -9.19 5.75 -5.61
N ALA A 210 -10.12 4.86 -5.99
CA ALA A 210 -10.76 4.92 -7.30
C ALA A 210 -11.63 6.18 -7.51
N GLU A 211 -12.22 6.72 -6.44
CA GLU A 211 -13.00 7.96 -6.48
C GLU A 211 -12.10 9.19 -6.68
N HIS A 212 -10.93 9.22 -6.02
CA HIS A 212 -10.03 10.37 -6.00
C HIS A 212 -8.88 10.31 -7.01
N LEU A 213 -8.64 9.13 -7.59
CA LEU A 213 -7.68 8.90 -8.65
C LEU A 213 -8.30 8.14 -9.84
N PRO A 214 -9.40 8.64 -10.45
CA PRO A 214 -10.08 7.97 -11.55
C PRO A 214 -9.14 7.80 -12.75
N ASP A 215 -9.10 6.60 -13.31
CA ASP A 215 -8.21 6.22 -14.43
C ASP A 215 -6.72 6.53 -14.18
N GLY A 216 -6.30 6.55 -12.91
CA GLY A 216 -4.92 6.85 -12.52
C GLY A 216 -4.57 8.34 -12.57
N ARG A 217 -5.56 9.23 -12.63
CA ARG A 217 -5.37 10.69 -12.69
C ARG A 217 -5.90 11.36 -11.45
N PHE A 218 -5.20 12.39 -10.98
CA PHE A 218 -5.68 13.20 -9.87
C PHE A 218 -6.99 13.89 -10.25
N ARG A 219 -7.96 13.80 -9.35
CA ARG A 219 -9.11 14.69 -9.34
C ARG A 219 -8.70 15.98 -8.64
N TYR A 220 -8.70 17.08 -9.36
CA TYR A 220 -8.33 18.40 -8.83
C TYR A 220 -9.57 19.12 -8.33
N ASP A 221 -9.91 18.91 -7.06
CA ASP A 221 -10.87 19.73 -6.33
C ASP A 221 -10.55 19.74 -4.82
N ALA A 222 -11.11 20.67 -4.06
CA ALA A 222 -10.84 20.79 -2.63
C ALA A 222 -11.16 19.50 -1.86
N ARG A 223 -12.20 18.75 -2.25
CA ARG A 223 -12.59 17.50 -1.58
C ARG A 223 -11.51 16.43 -1.75
N ALA A 224 -10.97 16.28 -2.95
CA ALA A 224 -9.89 15.35 -3.25
C ALA A 224 -8.60 15.72 -2.48
N ALA A 225 -8.25 17.01 -2.40
CA ALA A 225 -7.10 17.47 -1.62
C ALA A 225 -7.22 17.09 -0.12
N HIS A 226 -8.39 17.32 0.48
CA HIS A 226 -8.64 16.95 1.88
C HIS A 226 -8.56 15.43 2.11
N TRP A 227 -9.09 14.65 1.16
CA TRP A 227 -8.97 13.19 1.21
C TRP A 227 -7.52 12.74 1.18
N TRP A 228 -6.71 13.26 0.24
CA TRP A 228 -5.29 12.92 0.14
C TRP A 228 -4.53 13.22 1.44
N ARG A 229 -4.76 14.39 2.05
CA ARG A 229 -4.15 14.75 3.34
C ARG A 229 -4.51 13.74 4.43
N THR A 230 -5.78 13.41 4.55
CA THR A 230 -6.28 12.48 5.57
C THR A 230 -5.73 11.07 5.35
N ALA A 231 -5.81 10.57 4.13
CA ALA A 231 -5.39 9.21 3.78
C ALA A 231 -3.88 9.00 3.98
N LEU A 232 -3.05 10.01 3.64
CA LEU A 232 -1.61 9.95 3.87
C LEU A 232 -1.24 10.13 5.35
N ALA A 233 -1.97 10.97 6.11
CA ALA A 233 -1.79 11.05 7.55
C ALA A 233 -2.08 9.70 8.22
N ASP A 234 -3.15 9.01 7.82
CA ASP A 234 -3.47 7.67 8.30
C ASP A 234 -2.40 6.63 7.93
N ARG A 235 -1.86 6.69 6.71
CA ARG A 235 -0.72 5.85 6.29
C ARG A 235 0.48 6.07 7.20
N ASN A 236 0.83 7.33 7.48
CA ASN A 236 2.00 7.69 8.28
C ASN A 236 1.81 7.31 9.76
N ALA A 237 0.58 7.28 10.26
CA ALA A 237 0.24 6.78 11.58
C ALA A 237 0.16 5.24 11.67
N ALA A 238 0.05 4.52 10.54
CA ALA A 238 -0.15 3.07 10.54
C ALA A 238 0.99 2.29 11.22
N PRO A 239 2.29 2.56 11.00
CA PRO A 239 3.37 1.87 11.72
C PRO A 239 3.25 2.02 13.24
N ALA A 240 2.86 3.20 13.73
CA ALA A 240 2.67 3.46 15.15
C ALA A 240 1.47 2.69 15.73
N ARG A 241 0.41 2.46 14.94
CA ARG A 241 -0.72 1.61 15.35
C ARG A 241 -0.36 0.12 15.35
N LEU A 242 0.51 -0.30 14.43
CA LEU A 242 0.91 -1.69 14.25
C LEU A 242 1.97 -2.16 15.25
N ALA A 243 2.77 -1.24 15.82
CA ALA A 243 3.80 -1.59 16.81
C ALA A 243 3.24 -2.18 18.12
N PRO A 244 2.19 -1.62 18.75
CA PRO A 244 1.57 -2.23 19.93
C PRO A 244 0.94 -3.60 19.65
N GLU A 245 0.37 -3.82 18.46
CA GLU A 245 -0.19 -5.12 18.07
C GLU A 245 0.89 -6.16 17.81
N ALA A 246 1.99 -5.76 17.18
CA ALA A 246 3.20 -6.55 16.97
C ALA A 246 3.82 -7.00 18.31
N GLU A 247 4.07 -6.06 19.22
CA GLU A 247 4.57 -6.34 20.58
C GLU A 247 3.59 -7.23 21.36
N THR A 248 2.29 -7.03 21.17
CA THR A 248 1.25 -7.89 21.76
C THR A 248 1.31 -9.30 21.21
N ALA A 249 1.44 -9.50 19.89
CA ALA A 249 1.56 -10.82 19.28
C ALA A 249 2.82 -11.56 19.76
N GLU A 250 3.94 -10.85 19.88
CA GLU A 250 5.16 -11.43 20.46
C GLU A 250 4.94 -11.87 21.91
N ARG A 251 4.43 -10.98 22.77
CA ARG A 251 4.16 -11.29 24.18
C ARG A 251 3.26 -12.52 24.32
N LEU A 252 2.12 -12.51 23.63
CA LEU A 252 1.13 -13.61 23.69
C LEU A 252 1.70 -14.93 23.15
N GLY A 253 2.51 -14.88 22.09
CA GLY A 253 3.16 -16.08 21.58
C GLY A 253 4.17 -16.68 22.55
N ARG A 254 4.95 -15.84 23.27
CA ARG A 254 5.84 -16.32 24.35
C ARG A 254 5.07 -16.94 25.51
N GLU A 255 3.95 -16.32 25.90
CA GLU A 255 3.05 -16.88 26.93
C GLU A 255 2.49 -18.24 26.47
N LEU A 256 2.07 -18.36 25.20
CA LEU A 256 1.63 -19.63 24.63
C LEU A 256 2.74 -20.70 24.65
N MET A 257 3.98 -20.36 24.32
CA MET A 257 5.12 -21.31 24.41
C MET A 257 5.40 -21.75 25.86
N ALA A 258 5.22 -20.87 26.84
CA ALA A 258 5.34 -21.23 28.26
C ALA A 258 4.22 -22.17 28.71
N ILE A 259 3.00 -22.00 28.20
CA ILE A 259 1.88 -22.94 28.42
C ILE A 259 2.19 -24.31 27.80
N TRP A 260 2.76 -24.34 26.60
CA TRP A 260 3.22 -25.58 25.97
C TRP A 260 4.24 -26.33 26.82
N GLN A 261 5.21 -25.61 27.40
CA GLN A 261 6.22 -26.21 28.27
C GLN A 261 5.65 -26.74 29.58
N SER A 262 4.80 -25.95 30.25
CA SER A 262 4.30 -26.27 31.60
C SER A 262 3.11 -27.24 31.60
N GLY A 263 2.29 -27.22 30.56
CA GLY A 263 1.00 -27.92 30.53
C GLY A 263 -0.10 -27.21 31.33
N GLU A 264 0.17 -26.02 31.90
CA GLU A 264 -0.77 -25.27 32.72
C GLU A 264 -1.75 -24.46 31.87
N THR A 265 -2.89 -25.07 31.52
CA THR A 265 -3.83 -24.53 30.52
C THR A 265 -4.74 -23.41 31.05
N ALA A 266 -4.78 -23.14 32.35
CA ALA A 266 -5.66 -22.12 32.93
C ALA A 266 -5.38 -20.71 32.37
N ALA A 267 -4.12 -20.41 32.03
CA ALA A 267 -3.73 -19.13 31.45
C ALA A 267 -4.28 -18.89 30.03
N LEU A 268 -4.71 -19.94 29.31
CA LEU A 268 -5.25 -19.81 27.96
C LEU A 268 -6.49 -18.91 27.91
N ALA A 269 -7.32 -18.88 28.95
CA ALA A 269 -8.50 -18.03 29.02
C ALA A 269 -8.17 -16.52 29.01
N GLY A 270 -6.94 -16.16 29.41
CA GLY A 270 -6.45 -14.78 29.38
C GLY A 270 -5.89 -14.35 28.02
N ILE A 271 -5.31 -15.29 27.27
CA ILE A 271 -4.54 -14.97 26.05
C ILE A 271 -5.22 -15.40 24.76
N VAL A 272 -6.17 -16.34 24.78
CA VAL A 272 -6.83 -16.88 23.59
C VAL A 272 -8.22 -16.25 23.43
N ALA A 273 -8.58 -15.85 22.20
CA ALA A 273 -9.93 -15.41 21.87
C ALA A 273 -10.91 -16.61 21.86
N PRO A 274 -12.19 -16.44 22.22
CA PRO A 274 -13.17 -17.54 22.25
C PRO A 274 -13.29 -18.31 20.92
N GLU A 275 -13.17 -17.62 19.80
CA GLU A 275 -13.26 -18.14 18.43
C GLU A 275 -11.89 -18.47 17.80
N ALA A 276 -10.80 -18.34 18.57
CA ALA A 276 -9.46 -18.53 18.06
C ALA A 276 -9.26 -19.93 17.46
N VAL A 277 -8.33 -20.02 16.51
CA VAL A 277 -8.05 -21.28 15.81
C VAL A 277 -6.59 -21.66 15.99
N TYR A 278 -6.35 -22.88 16.44
CA TYR A 278 -5.04 -23.53 16.37
C TYR A 278 -5.02 -24.49 15.19
N GLU A 279 -4.01 -24.39 14.33
CA GLU A 279 -3.79 -25.28 13.19
C GLU A 279 -2.49 -26.06 13.39
N GLU A 280 -2.57 -27.40 13.42
CA GLU A 280 -1.38 -28.27 13.30
C GLU A 280 -1.31 -28.72 11.85
N ASN A 281 -0.43 -28.08 11.07
CA ASN A 281 -0.47 -28.21 9.62
C ASN A 281 0.08 -29.55 9.11
N VAL A 282 0.89 -30.28 9.89
CA VAL A 282 1.47 -31.54 9.43
C VAL A 282 0.39 -32.62 9.33
N ARG A 283 -0.60 -32.62 10.22
CA ARG A 283 -1.75 -33.55 10.21
C ARG A 283 -3.04 -32.90 9.72
N GLY A 284 -3.03 -31.61 9.41
CA GLY A 284 -4.22 -30.85 9.02
C GLY A 284 -5.28 -30.79 10.12
N GLN A 285 -4.85 -30.82 11.39
CA GLN A 285 -5.74 -30.77 12.54
C GLN A 285 -6.06 -29.33 12.92
N ARG A 286 -7.27 -29.13 13.45
CA ARG A 286 -7.77 -27.82 13.86
C ARG A 286 -8.40 -27.89 15.24
N PHE A 287 -8.03 -26.97 16.10
CA PHE A 287 -8.58 -26.82 17.45
C PHE A 287 -9.16 -25.41 17.60
N VAL A 288 -10.35 -25.29 18.20
CA VAL A 288 -11.08 -24.01 18.26
C VAL A 288 -11.31 -23.60 19.70
N GLY A 289 -11.06 -22.32 19.98
CA GLY A 289 -11.25 -21.69 21.28
C GLY A 289 -10.31 -22.21 22.36
N VAL A 290 -10.54 -21.72 23.58
CA VAL A 290 -9.75 -22.04 24.78
C VAL A 290 -9.72 -23.56 25.03
N ASP A 291 -10.87 -24.22 24.94
CA ASP A 291 -10.99 -25.66 25.19
C ASP A 291 -10.24 -26.49 24.14
N GLY A 292 -10.25 -26.06 22.88
CA GLY A 292 -9.50 -26.71 21.80
C GLY A 292 -7.99 -26.64 22.05
N PHE A 293 -7.48 -25.45 22.38
CA PHE A 293 -6.07 -25.24 22.71
C PHE A 293 -5.68 -26.06 23.95
N ALA A 294 -6.49 -26.00 25.02
CA ALA A 294 -6.24 -26.73 26.26
C ALA A 294 -6.24 -28.26 26.03
N GLY A 295 -7.17 -28.76 25.22
CA GLY A 295 -7.24 -30.16 24.83
C GLY A 295 -5.99 -30.62 24.07
N TYR A 296 -5.44 -29.75 23.22
CA TYR A 296 -4.23 -30.05 22.46
C TYR A 296 -2.96 -30.02 23.32
N VAL A 297 -2.79 -29.00 24.17
CA VAL A 297 -1.69 -28.94 25.15
C VAL A 297 -1.75 -30.15 26.08
N GLY A 298 -2.93 -30.46 26.62
CA GLY A 298 -3.14 -31.63 27.46
C GLY A 298 -2.87 -32.95 26.73
N HIS A 299 -3.11 -33.02 25.41
CA HIS A 299 -2.72 -34.20 24.61
C HIS A 299 -1.20 -34.40 24.60
N VAL A 300 -0.43 -33.32 24.43
CA VAL A 300 1.03 -33.42 24.45
C VAL A 300 1.55 -33.91 25.79
N HIS A 301 1.07 -33.33 26.89
CA HIS A 301 1.47 -33.73 28.25
C HIS A 301 0.96 -35.11 28.68
N ARG A 302 0.06 -35.76 27.94
CA ARG A 302 -0.31 -37.17 28.18
C ARG A 302 0.71 -38.15 27.61
N TRP A 303 1.33 -37.84 26.47
CA TRP A 303 2.31 -38.74 25.84
C TRP A 303 3.76 -38.39 26.19
N ALA A 304 4.01 -37.13 26.53
CA ALA A 304 5.33 -36.58 26.81
C ALA A 304 5.53 -36.26 28.30
N SER A 305 6.74 -36.47 28.80
CA SER A 305 7.23 -35.95 30.09
C SER A 305 8.55 -35.22 29.88
N GLU A 306 9.03 -34.49 30.88
CA GLU A 306 10.26 -33.67 30.77
C GLU A 306 10.16 -32.71 29.57
N VAL A 307 9.01 -32.07 29.40
CA VAL A 307 8.76 -31.18 28.26
C VAL A 307 9.56 -29.89 28.44
N GLU A 308 10.36 -29.56 27.43
CA GLU A 308 11.12 -28.32 27.30
C GLU A 308 10.74 -27.63 25.99
N MET A 309 10.56 -26.30 26.06
CA MET A 309 10.28 -25.47 24.89
C MET A 309 11.28 -24.31 24.82
N GLU A 310 12.11 -24.31 23.79
CA GLU A 310 13.14 -23.30 23.57
C GLU A 310 12.79 -22.47 22.33
N ILE A 311 12.75 -21.14 22.46
CA ILE A 311 12.54 -20.22 21.33
C ILE A 311 13.91 -19.83 20.76
N ASP A 312 14.17 -20.21 19.52
CA ASP A 312 15.42 -19.91 18.81
C ASP A 312 15.39 -18.51 18.20
N ARG A 313 14.25 -18.12 17.61
CA ARG A 313 14.09 -16.83 16.92
C ARG A 313 12.65 -16.34 17.00
N VAL A 314 12.50 -15.02 17.07
CA VAL A 314 11.22 -14.34 16.89
C VAL A 314 11.33 -13.32 15.76
N THR A 315 10.35 -13.32 14.86
CA THR A 315 10.17 -12.26 13.86
C THR A 315 8.78 -11.68 14.01
N VAL A 316 8.69 -10.36 14.14
CA VAL A 316 7.42 -9.68 14.41
C VAL A 316 7.00 -8.88 13.18
N GLY A 317 5.71 -8.95 12.86
CA GLY A 317 5.08 -8.15 11.82
C GLY A 317 3.79 -7.50 12.32
N SER A 318 3.12 -6.77 11.45
CA SER A 318 1.86 -6.08 11.75
C SER A 318 0.78 -7.07 12.24
N GLY A 319 0.51 -7.11 13.55
CA GLY A 319 -0.51 -7.96 14.17
C GLY A 319 -0.15 -9.46 14.24
N HIS A 320 1.09 -9.84 13.99
CA HIS A 320 1.52 -11.24 14.05
C HIS A 320 2.97 -11.40 14.49
N ALA A 321 3.30 -12.57 15.04
CA ALA A 321 4.65 -12.96 15.38
C ALA A 321 4.92 -14.40 14.90
N HIS A 322 6.13 -14.63 14.44
CA HIS A 322 6.62 -15.94 14.01
C HIS A 322 7.72 -16.40 14.96
N PHE A 323 7.54 -17.58 15.55
CA PHE A 323 8.45 -18.18 16.52
C PHE A 323 9.08 -19.40 15.91
N GLU A 324 10.41 -19.41 15.75
CA GLU A 324 11.15 -20.64 15.49
C GLU A 324 11.55 -21.25 16.84
N TRP A 325 11.32 -22.54 17.01
CA TRP A 325 11.46 -23.19 18.32
C TRP A 325 12.00 -24.63 18.23
N ARG A 326 12.49 -25.10 19.37
CA ARG A 326 12.88 -26.49 19.65
C ARG A 326 12.06 -27.02 20.81
N PHE A 327 11.35 -28.11 20.57
CA PHE A 327 10.63 -28.90 21.56
C PHE A 327 11.45 -30.13 21.92
N ARG A 328 11.63 -30.41 23.20
CA ARG A 328 12.25 -31.65 23.69
C ARG A 328 11.37 -32.31 24.73
N ALA A 329 11.35 -33.63 24.74
CA ALA A 329 10.64 -34.39 25.76
C ALA A 329 11.13 -35.85 25.82
N VAL A 330 10.60 -36.61 26.77
CA VAL A 330 10.64 -38.07 26.82
C VAL A 330 9.27 -38.62 26.46
N GLN A 331 9.18 -39.50 25.45
CA GLN A 331 7.90 -40.16 25.13
C GLN A 331 7.59 -41.25 26.17
N SER A 332 6.79 -40.88 27.17
CA SER A 332 6.49 -41.65 28.37
C SER A 332 5.08 -42.23 28.41
N GLY A 333 4.22 -41.85 27.47
CA GLY A 333 2.85 -42.36 27.34
C GLY A 333 2.44 -42.53 25.88
N PRO A 334 1.31 -43.22 25.61
CA PRO A 334 0.87 -43.54 24.25
C PRO A 334 0.62 -42.30 23.40
N LEU A 335 1.00 -42.36 22.12
CA LEU A 335 0.74 -41.33 21.11
C LEU A 335 -0.30 -41.80 20.10
N GLY A 336 -1.52 -42.05 20.59
CA GLY A 336 -2.60 -42.64 19.79
C GLY A 336 -2.18 -43.95 19.13
N ASP A 337 -2.60 -44.17 17.89
CA ASP A 337 -2.26 -45.37 17.12
C ASP A 337 -0.83 -45.36 16.57
N LEU A 338 -0.14 -44.20 16.64
CA LEU A 338 1.21 -44.07 16.09
C LEU A 338 2.24 -44.81 16.96
N VAL A 339 2.09 -44.70 18.27
CA VAL A 339 2.98 -45.30 19.27
C VAL A 339 2.13 -45.75 20.46
N PRO A 340 1.61 -46.99 20.45
CA PRO A 340 0.67 -47.46 21.47
C PRO A 340 1.33 -47.68 22.84
N ASP A 341 2.64 -47.91 22.86
CA ASP A 341 3.41 -48.16 24.08
C ASP A 341 4.53 -47.12 24.27
N PRO A 342 4.87 -46.75 25.51
CA PRO A 342 5.93 -45.78 25.77
C PRO A 342 7.31 -46.33 25.37
N THR A 343 7.95 -45.69 24.41
CA THR A 343 9.31 -45.98 23.94
C THR A 343 10.39 -45.53 24.92
N ARG A 344 10.07 -44.59 25.82
CA ARG A 344 11.01 -43.95 26.76
C ARG A 344 12.18 -43.23 26.09
N ARG A 345 12.07 -42.95 24.78
CA ARG A 345 13.08 -42.22 24.01
C ARG A 345 12.95 -40.73 24.25
N ARG A 346 14.10 -40.04 24.22
CA ARG A 346 14.14 -38.59 24.09
C ARG A 346 13.80 -38.21 22.66
N VAL A 347 12.85 -37.29 22.52
CA VAL A 347 12.43 -36.70 21.27
C VAL A 347 12.91 -35.25 21.20
N GLU A 348 13.32 -34.82 20.02
CA GLU A 348 13.56 -33.41 19.70
C GLU A 348 12.81 -33.10 18.41
N VAL A 349 12.05 -32.00 18.41
CA VAL A 349 11.31 -31.51 17.26
C VAL A 349 11.66 -30.05 17.05
N ARG A 350 11.99 -29.71 15.81
CA ARG A 350 12.10 -28.31 15.38
C ARG A 350 10.80 -27.91 14.73
N GLY A 351 10.38 -26.68 14.99
CA GLY A 351 9.20 -26.15 14.36
C GLY A 351 9.18 -24.64 14.34
N ALA A 352 8.09 -24.13 13.80
CA ALA A 352 7.74 -22.74 13.90
C ALA A 352 6.24 -22.56 14.11
N THR A 353 5.89 -21.56 14.91
CA THR A 353 4.51 -21.16 15.18
C THR A 353 4.29 -19.75 14.65
N LEU A 354 3.28 -19.57 13.79
CA LEU A 354 2.73 -18.26 13.48
C LEU A 354 1.62 -17.94 14.48
N VAL A 355 1.71 -16.80 15.16
CA VAL A 355 0.69 -16.27 16.06
C VAL A 355 0.14 -14.99 15.46
N GLU A 356 -1.18 -14.90 15.31
CA GLU A 356 -1.88 -13.66 14.98
C GLU A 356 -2.65 -13.17 16.20
N ALA A 357 -2.51 -11.89 16.51
CA ALA A 357 -3.17 -11.26 17.65
C ALA A 357 -4.08 -10.13 17.20
N ARG A 358 -5.21 -9.99 17.90
CA ARG A 358 -6.14 -8.88 17.78
C ARG A 358 -6.73 -8.58 19.15
N ASP A 359 -6.90 -7.30 19.47
CA ASP A 359 -7.53 -6.86 20.72
C ASP A 359 -6.92 -7.50 21.99
N GLY A 360 -5.59 -7.67 22.00
CA GLY A 360 -4.89 -8.27 23.14
C GLY A 360 -5.03 -9.78 23.28
N ARG A 361 -5.59 -10.47 22.28
CA ARG A 361 -5.86 -11.92 22.28
C ARG A 361 -5.28 -12.58 21.04
N ILE A 362 -4.88 -13.84 21.16
CA ILE A 362 -4.54 -14.72 20.04
C ILE A 362 -5.85 -15.09 19.34
N VAL A 363 -5.94 -14.77 18.05
CA VAL A 363 -7.06 -15.16 17.18
C VAL A 363 -6.70 -16.33 16.27
N ARG A 364 -5.40 -16.56 16.04
CA ARG A 364 -4.89 -17.70 15.28
C ARG A 364 -3.50 -18.11 15.76
N ALA A 365 -3.27 -19.41 15.85
CA ALA A 365 -1.95 -20.02 15.99
C ALA A 365 -1.81 -21.14 14.95
N ALA A 366 -0.66 -21.25 14.29
CA ALA A 366 -0.44 -22.27 13.28
C ALA A 366 0.98 -22.84 13.39
N ASP A 367 1.08 -24.15 13.58
CA ASP A 367 2.34 -24.86 13.71
C ASP A 367 2.79 -25.51 12.39
N HIS A 368 4.08 -25.41 12.17
CA HIS A 368 4.82 -26.14 11.14
C HIS A 368 5.99 -26.84 11.82
N LEU A 369 6.03 -28.16 11.81
CA LEU A 369 7.07 -28.93 12.52
C LEU A 369 7.78 -29.92 11.60
N ASP A 370 9.00 -30.30 11.99
CA ASP A 370 9.76 -31.37 11.36
C ASP A 370 9.16 -32.74 11.72
N GLY A 371 8.11 -33.12 10.98
CA GLY A 371 7.40 -34.37 11.22
C GLY A 371 8.26 -35.61 10.96
N LEU A 372 9.17 -35.54 9.99
CA LEU A 372 10.09 -36.64 9.69
C LEU A 372 11.10 -36.82 10.83
N GLY A 373 11.75 -35.73 11.26
CA GLY A 373 12.66 -35.75 12.40
C GLY A 373 11.99 -36.27 13.67
N PHE A 374 10.74 -35.87 13.92
CA PHE A 374 9.95 -36.37 15.03
C PHE A 374 9.75 -37.89 14.98
N VAL A 375 9.27 -38.43 13.84
CA VAL A 375 9.06 -39.88 13.66
C VAL A 375 10.36 -40.67 13.87
N LEU A 376 11.48 -40.18 13.32
CA LEU A 376 12.79 -40.81 13.50
C LEU A 376 13.26 -40.77 14.96
N SER A 377 12.97 -39.68 15.69
CA SER A 377 13.31 -39.55 17.12
C SER A 377 12.55 -40.53 18.02
N LEU A 378 11.33 -40.91 17.62
CA LEU A 378 10.54 -41.96 18.28
C LEU A 378 11.06 -43.38 17.99
N GLY A 379 12.10 -43.54 17.19
CA GLY A 379 12.60 -44.84 16.73
C GLY A 379 11.86 -45.39 15.51
N GLY A 380 11.06 -44.56 14.84
CA GLY A 380 10.40 -44.92 13.60
C GLY A 380 11.39 -45.11 12.46
N ARG A 381 10.95 -45.86 11.44
CA ARG A 381 11.70 -46.11 10.20
C ARG A 381 10.83 -45.65 9.04
N VAL A 382 11.41 -44.90 8.11
CA VAL A 382 10.68 -44.38 6.95
C VAL A 382 11.26 -44.96 5.67
N ALA A 383 10.49 -45.79 4.99
CA ALA A 383 10.84 -46.31 3.67
C ALA A 383 10.54 -45.26 2.60
N LEU A 384 11.56 -44.90 1.82
CA LEU A 384 11.45 -43.99 0.69
C LEU A 384 11.21 -44.76 -0.62
N PRO A 385 10.65 -44.09 -1.65
CA PRO A 385 10.66 -44.61 -3.00
C PRO A 385 12.09 -45.02 -3.41
N GLY A 386 12.25 -46.24 -3.94
CA GLY A 386 13.56 -46.81 -4.27
C GLY A 386 14.18 -47.69 -3.18
N GLY A 387 13.46 -47.99 -2.11
CA GLY A 387 13.84 -49.01 -1.12
C GLY A 387 14.84 -48.53 -0.06
N ARG A 388 15.27 -47.26 -0.10
CA ARG A 388 16.08 -46.66 0.97
C ARG A 388 15.23 -46.51 2.23
N VAL A 389 15.78 -46.88 3.38
CA VAL A 389 15.16 -46.66 4.69
C VAL A 389 15.91 -45.56 5.43
N LEU A 390 15.16 -44.59 5.95
CA LEU A 390 15.66 -43.60 6.91
C LEU A 390 15.35 -44.09 8.32
N GLU A 391 16.37 -44.12 9.16
CA GLU A 391 16.27 -44.43 10.59
C GLU A 391 17.36 -43.65 11.33
N ARG A 392 17.11 -43.32 12.60
CA ARG A 392 18.12 -42.70 13.45
C ARG A 392 18.97 -43.83 14.07
N PRO A 393 20.31 -43.76 14.00
CA PRO A 393 21.20 -44.79 14.53
C PRO A 393 21.04 -44.99 16.04
#